data_AF-A0A1A9G110-F1
#
_entry.id   AF-A0A1A9G110-F1
#
_cell.length_a   1.000
_cell.length_b   1.000
_cell.length_c   1.000
_cell.angle_alpha   90.00
_cell.angle_beta   90.00
_cell.angle_gamma   90.00
#
_symmetry.space_group_name_H-M   'P 1'
#
loop_
_entity.id
_entity.type
_entity.pdbx_description
1 polymer ?
#
loop_
_entity_poly.entity_id
_entity_poly.type
_entity_poly.pdbx_seq_one_letter_code
_entity_poly.pdbx_strand_id
1 'polypeptide(L)'
;MDRVNGADFVDIGGGKRGFVGEDLPNGVPGTEVTDDWLNGVQEEVLAVIEDAGIVPDAGDNTQLLQALAWRDASRTIPFIPVTAVDVTAPPGAPAVAEAYVVPPGATDAWAGREQQIAQWTGNAWRYLDAPDGHVVGTPDGVQFTRIAGVYTAFETQFNRLYSFFVGQF
;
A
#
# COMPACT_ATOMS: atom_id res chain seq x y z
N MET A 1 -18.73 21.57 4.85
CA MET A 1 -19.16 20.46 4.00
C MET A 1 -20.35 19.83 4.70
N ASP A 2 -21.49 19.81 4.02
CA ASP A 2 -22.71 19.19 4.54
C ASP A 2 -22.53 17.68 4.51
N ARG A 3 -22.62 17.04 5.69
CA ARG A 3 -22.32 15.61 5.87
C ARG A 3 -23.48 14.69 5.49
N VAL A 4 -24.63 15.28 5.16
CA VAL A 4 -25.88 14.64 4.76
C VAL A 4 -26.53 15.54 3.70
N ASN A 5 -27.04 14.94 2.63
CA ASN A 5 -27.70 15.61 1.51
C ASN A 5 -29.19 15.24 1.34
N GLY A 6 -29.68 14.22 2.07
CA GLY A 6 -31.08 13.79 2.07
C GLY A 6 -31.99 14.65 2.93
N ALA A 7 -33.30 14.41 2.83
CA ALA A 7 -34.31 15.07 3.65
C ALA A 7 -34.21 14.71 5.15
N ASP A 8 -34.88 15.49 5.99
CA ASP A 8 -35.10 15.20 7.42
C ASP A 8 -33.82 15.03 8.25
N PHE A 9 -32.77 15.76 7.89
CA PHE A 9 -31.54 15.86 8.69
C PHE A 9 -31.73 16.74 9.93
N VAL A 10 -30.90 16.53 10.95
CA VAL A 10 -30.83 17.38 12.13
C VAL A 10 -29.47 18.09 12.22
N ASP A 11 -29.40 19.24 12.90
CA ASP A 11 -28.11 19.83 13.25
C ASP A 11 -27.51 19.09 14.46
N ILE A 12 -26.36 18.46 14.26
CA ILE A 12 -25.61 17.76 15.31
C ILE A 12 -24.55 18.66 15.98
N GLY A 13 -24.61 19.96 15.73
CA GLY A 13 -23.78 20.98 16.34
C GLY A 13 -22.79 21.63 15.35
N GLY A 14 -22.68 22.96 15.46
CA GLY A 14 -21.77 23.75 14.62
C GLY A 14 -22.22 23.86 13.16
N GLY A 15 -23.54 23.81 12.90
CA GLY A 15 -24.12 23.89 11.56
C GLY A 15 -23.90 22.63 10.73
N LYS A 16 -23.69 21.49 11.39
CA LYS A 16 -23.37 20.22 10.72
C LYS A 16 -24.63 19.37 10.68
N ARG A 17 -25.02 18.94 9.48
CA ARG A 17 -26.12 17.98 9.30
C ARG A 17 -25.71 16.59 9.78
N GLY A 18 -26.64 15.87 10.40
CA GLY A 18 -26.48 14.49 10.81
C GLY A 18 -27.75 13.67 10.64
N PHE A 19 -27.58 12.35 10.59
CA PHE A 19 -28.67 11.38 10.51
C PHE A 19 -29.40 11.26 11.84
N VAL A 20 -30.73 11.21 11.79
CA VAL A 20 -31.60 10.87 12.91
C VAL A 20 -32.44 9.64 12.54
N GLY A 21 -32.68 8.77 13.51
CA GLY A 21 -33.59 7.63 13.34
C GLY A 21 -35.04 8.07 13.30
N GLU A 22 -35.88 7.26 12.65
CA GLU A 22 -37.33 7.47 12.63
C GLU A 22 -37.93 7.31 14.04
N ASP A 23 -38.83 8.21 14.41
CA ASP A 23 -39.64 8.15 15.64
C ASP A 23 -41.12 8.09 15.27
N LEU A 24 -41.56 6.86 14.96
CA LEU A 24 -42.94 6.54 14.59
C LEU A 24 -43.97 7.00 15.65
N PRO A 25 -43.78 6.77 16.97
CA PRO A 25 -44.70 7.26 18.00
C PRO A 25 -44.95 8.78 17.97
N ASN A 26 -43.94 9.58 17.57
CA ASN A 26 -44.03 11.03 17.52
C ASN A 26 -44.20 11.59 16.11
N GLY A 27 -44.34 10.72 15.09
CA GLY A 27 -44.54 11.12 13.70
C GLY A 27 -43.33 11.82 13.07
N VAL A 28 -42.12 11.53 13.55
CA VAL A 28 -40.89 12.13 13.01
C VAL A 28 -40.27 11.16 12.00
N PRO A 29 -40.11 11.54 10.72
CA PRO A 29 -39.43 10.71 9.74
C PRO A 29 -37.94 10.59 10.08
N GLY A 30 -37.34 9.46 9.72
CA GLY A 30 -35.89 9.30 9.77
C GLY A 30 -35.22 10.08 8.63
N THR A 31 -33.95 10.45 8.83
CA THR A 31 -33.17 11.11 7.77
C THR A 31 -33.00 10.19 6.57
N GLU A 32 -33.26 10.72 5.38
CA GLU A 32 -33.09 9.99 4.12
C GLU A 32 -31.60 9.73 3.82
N VAL A 33 -31.27 8.47 3.49
CA VAL A 33 -29.97 8.09 2.93
C VAL A 33 -30.11 8.09 1.42
N THR A 34 -29.59 9.14 0.76
CA THR A 34 -29.63 9.25 -0.70
C THR A 34 -28.63 8.29 -1.37
N ASP A 35 -28.90 7.97 -2.63
CA ASP A 35 -27.97 7.25 -3.51
C ASP A 35 -26.66 8.01 -3.66
N ASP A 36 -26.69 9.32 -3.92
CA ASP A 36 -25.49 10.16 -4.02
C ASP A 36 -24.60 10.05 -2.78
N TRP A 37 -25.20 10.03 -1.58
CA TRP A 37 -24.43 9.92 -0.34
C TRP A 37 -23.85 8.52 -0.14
N LEU A 38 -24.68 7.49 -0.33
CA LEU A 38 -24.25 6.10 -0.11
C LEU A 38 -23.23 5.66 -1.15
N ASN A 39 -23.42 6.04 -2.41
CA ASN A 39 -22.45 5.81 -3.48
C ASN A 39 -21.16 6.59 -3.20
N GLY A 40 -21.23 7.85 -2.75
CA GLY A 40 -20.02 8.59 -2.37
C GLY A 40 -19.20 7.88 -1.30
N VAL A 41 -19.85 7.32 -0.27
CA VAL A 41 -19.17 6.50 0.76
C VAL A 41 -18.60 5.21 0.17
N GLN A 42 -19.37 4.51 -0.68
CA GLN A 42 -18.93 3.29 -1.33
C GLN A 42 -17.69 3.52 -2.21
N GLU A 43 -17.69 4.57 -3.03
CA GLU A 43 -16.60 4.90 -3.94
C GLU A 43 -15.32 5.27 -3.18
N GLU A 44 -15.41 5.96 -2.03
CA GLU A 44 -14.24 6.23 -1.17
C GLU A 44 -13.63 4.92 -0.63
N VAL A 45 -14.47 3.96 -0.23
CA VAL A 45 -14.01 2.64 0.23
C VAL A 45 -13.38 1.85 -0.93
N LEU A 46 -14.03 1.83 -2.10
CA LEU A 46 -13.51 1.15 -3.29
C LEU A 46 -12.20 1.75 -3.78
N ALA A 47 -12.07 3.08 -3.74
CA ALA A 47 -10.83 3.76 -4.12
C ALA A 47 -9.64 3.31 -3.27
N VAL A 48 -9.83 3.08 -1.96
CA VAL A 48 -8.75 2.55 -1.08
C VAL A 48 -8.38 1.12 -1.46
N ILE A 49 -9.35 0.29 -1.84
CA ILE A 49 -9.13 -1.10 -2.24
C ILE A 49 -8.39 -1.17 -3.58
N GLU A 50 -8.83 -0.40 -4.56
CA GLU A 50 -8.24 -0.33 -5.89
C GLU A 50 -6.83 0.27 -5.86
N ASP A 51 -6.60 1.30 -5.04
CA ASP A 51 -5.28 1.89 -4.81
C ASP A 51 -4.29 0.88 -4.22
N ALA A 52 -4.77 -0.05 -3.38
CA ALA A 52 -3.98 -1.17 -2.89
C ALA A 52 -3.73 -2.27 -3.95
N GLY A 53 -4.18 -2.07 -5.19
CA GLY A 53 -4.05 -3.02 -6.30
C GLY A 53 -4.96 -4.25 -6.17
N ILE A 54 -6.01 -4.15 -5.36
CA ILE A 54 -6.99 -5.22 -5.17
C ILE A 54 -8.17 -4.96 -6.11
N VAL A 55 -8.56 -5.96 -6.90
CA VAL A 55 -9.79 -5.91 -7.70
C VAL A 55 -10.97 -6.13 -6.75
N PRO A 56 -11.94 -5.21 -6.66
CA PRO A 56 -13.07 -5.35 -5.75
C PRO A 56 -13.90 -6.61 -6.00
N ASP A 57 -14.28 -7.29 -4.92
CA ASP A 57 -15.15 -8.47 -4.96
C ASP A 57 -16.26 -8.32 -3.91
N ALA A 58 -17.52 -8.37 -4.36
CA ALA A 58 -18.69 -8.30 -3.49
C ALA A 58 -18.81 -9.50 -2.53
N GLY A 59 -18.11 -10.60 -2.81
CA GLY A 59 -17.99 -11.77 -1.94
C GLY A 59 -16.95 -11.63 -0.82
N ASP A 60 -16.07 -10.63 -0.88
CA ASP A 60 -14.98 -10.44 0.09
C ASP A 60 -15.21 -9.21 0.98
N ASN A 61 -15.63 -9.45 2.23
CA ASN A 61 -15.80 -8.40 3.24
C ASN A 61 -14.49 -8.03 3.96
N THR A 62 -13.35 -8.58 3.56
CA THR A 62 -12.04 -8.32 4.15
C THR A 62 -11.14 -7.43 3.30
N GLN A 63 -11.54 -7.11 2.06
CA GLN A 63 -10.75 -6.33 1.10
C GLN A 63 -10.29 -4.95 1.62
N LEU A 64 -11.14 -4.22 2.35
CA LEU A 64 -10.73 -2.93 2.96
C LEU A 64 -9.65 -3.15 4.03
N LEU A 65 -9.78 -4.20 4.85
CA LEU A 65 -8.77 -4.54 5.85
C LEU A 65 -7.45 -4.94 5.19
N GLN A 66 -7.51 -5.71 4.10
CA GLN A 66 -6.32 -6.08 3.31
C GLN A 66 -5.62 -4.84 2.74
N ALA A 67 -6.38 -3.86 2.22
CA ALA A 67 -5.86 -2.61 1.70
C ALA A 67 -5.20 -1.74 2.79
N LEU A 68 -5.79 -1.65 3.97
CA LEU A 68 -5.23 -0.92 5.10
C LEU A 68 -3.96 -1.60 5.66
N ALA A 69 -3.98 -2.92 5.82
CA ALA A 69 -2.82 -3.68 6.27
C ALA A 69 -1.61 -3.50 5.32
N TRP A 70 -1.86 -3.41 4.02
CA TRP A 70 -0.85 -3.09 3.03
C TRP A 70 -0.27 -1.68 3.22
N ARG A 71 -1.14 -0.68 3.41
CA ARG A 71 -0.70 0.71 3.67
C ARG A 71 0.12 0.81 4.95
N ASP A 72 -0.22 0.05 5.99
CA ASP A 72 0.54 0.03 7.24
C ASP A 72 1.90 -0.67 7.08
N ALA A 73 1.96 -1.76 6.31
CA ALA A 73 3.21 -2.40 5.90
C ALA A 73 4.09 -1.47 5.04
N SER A 74 3.51 -0.56 4.24
CA SER A 74 4.31 0.40 3.47
C SER A 74 5.00 1.46 4.33
N ARG A 75 4.49 1.75 5.52
CA ARG A 75 4.91 2.93 6.31
C ARG A 75 5.57 2.61 7.64
N THR A 76 5.36 1.43 8.21
CA THR A 76 5.79 1.16 9.61
C THR A 76 6.71 -0.03 9.80
N ILE A 77 6.88 -0.92 8.81
CA ILE A 77 7.92 -1.97 8.88
C ILE A 77 9.25 -1.41 8.39
N PRO A 78 10.29 -1.35 9.24
CA PRO A 78 11.58 -0.79 8.87
C PRO A 78 12.43 -1.75 8.03
N PHE A 79 12.07 -3.04 7.98
CA PHE A 79 12.86 -4.07 7.31
C PHE A 79 11.99 -5.14 6.64
N ILE A 80 12.28 -5.44 5.37
CA ILE A 80 11.66 -6.54 4.60
C ILE A 80 12.76 -7.42 3.96
N PRO A 81 12.77 -8.75 4.14
CA PRO A 81 13.62 -9.63 3.36
C PRO A 81 13.14 -9.72 1.91
N VAL A 82 14.05 -9.62 0.95
CA VAL A 82 13.79 -9.75 -0.48
C VAL A 82 14.71 -10.81 -1.08
N THR A 83 14.26 -11.47 -2.15
CA THR A 83 15.04 -12.47 -2.87
C THR A 83 16.21 -11.83 -3.61
N ALA A 84 15.98 -10.72 -4.32
CA ALA A 84 17.01 -10.00 -5.06
C ALA A 84 16.62 -8.53 -5.28
N VAL A 85 17.60 -7.72 -5.72
CA VAL A 85 17.42 -6.27 -6.00
C VAL A 85 17.82 -5.87 -7.42
N ASP A 86 18.34 -6.80 -8.21
CA ASP A 86 18.99 -6.61 -9.51
C ASP A 86 18.37 -7.47 -10.63
N VAL A 87 17.31 -8.21 -10.33
CA VAL A 87 16.55 -9.01 -11.30
C VAL A 87 15.65 -8.09 -12.13
N THR A 88 15.84 -8.03 -13.44
CA THR A 88 15.15 -7.08 -14.33
C THR A 88 13.84 -7.60 -14.93
N ALA A 89 13.51 -8.88 -14.73
CA ALA A 89 12.26 -9.46 -15.19
C ALA A 89 11.65 -10.33 -14.09
N PRO A 90 10.33 -10.29 -13.87
CA PRO A 90 9.67 -11.15 -12.89
C PRO A 90 9.94 -12.64 -13.19
N PRO A 91 10.19 -13.48 -12.18
CA PRO A 91 10.25 -14.92 -12.37
C PRO A 91 8.98 -15.46 -13.02
N GLY A 92 9.10 -16.48 -13.88
CA GLY A 92 7.94 -17.11 -14.52
C GLY A 92 7.06 -17.93 -13.58
N ALA A 93 7.57 -18.33 -12.42
CA ALA A 93 6.85 -19.12 -11.42
C ALA A 93 7.29 -18.74 -9.98
N PRO A 94 6.94 -17.53 -9.51
CA PRO A 94 7.30 -17.07 -8.18
C PRO A 94 6.48 -17.78 -7.09
N ALA A 95 7.09 -17.99 -5.92
CA ALA A 95 6.42 -18.52 -4.74
C ALA A 95 5.57 -17.43 -4.06
N VAL A 96 4.50 -17.83 -3.37
CA VAL A 96 3.68 -16.87 -2.59
C VAL A 96 4.56 -16.17 -1.55
N ALA A 97 4.35 -14.86 -1.41
CA ALA A 97 5.10 -13.94 -0.55
C ALA A 97 6.56 -13.69 -0.95
N GLU A 98 7.00 -14.23 -2.09
CA GLU A 98 8.30 -13.92 -2.65
C GLU A 98 8.38 -12.44 -3.06
N ALA A 99 9.47 -11.76 -2.68
CA ALA A 99 9.60 -10.31 -2.81
C ALA A 99 10.92 -9.90 -3.46
N TYR A 100 10.91 -8.81 -4.23
CA TYR A 100 12.05 -8.28 -4.96
C TYR A 100 12.05 -6.75 -4.89
N VAL A 101 13.23 -6.12 -4.90
CA VAL A 101 13.30 -4.70 -5.28
C VAL A 101 13.38 -4.63 -6.80
N VAL A 102 12.51 -3.82 -7.41
CA VAL A 102 12.49 -3.64 -8.86
C VAL A 102 13.67 -2.75 -9.29
N PRO A 103 14.65 -3.25 -10.05
CA PRO A 103 15.79 -2.45 -10.48
C PRO A 103 15.41 -1.47 -11.62
N PRO A 104 16.26 -0.47 -11.90
CA PRO A 104 16.15 0.33 -13.11
C PRO A 104 16.18 -0.55 -14.37
N GLY A 105 15.32 -0.23 -15.36
CA GLY A 105 15.24 -1.00 -16.60
C GLY A 105 14.49 -2.32 -16.47
N ALA A 106 13.64 -2.46 -15.45
CA ALA A 106 12.75 -3.60 -15.31
C ALA A 106 11.77 -3.73 -16.48
N THR A 107 11.37 -4.97 -16.74
CA THR A 107 10.56 -5.37 -17.90
C THR A 107 9.28 -6.09 -17.48
N ASP A 108 8.43 -6.41 -18.45
CA ASP A 108 7.15 -7.10 -18.25
C ASP A 108 6.28 -6.43 -17.18
N ALA A 109 5.73 -7.21 -16.24
CA ALA A 109 4.86 -6.70 -15.19
C ALA A 109 5.54 -5.64 -14.30
N TRP A 110 6.87 -5.65 -14.23
CA TRP A 110 7.67 -4.74 -13.39
C TRP A 110 8.04 -3.43 -14.11
N ALA A 111 7.73 -3.26 -15.40
CA ALA A 111 8.06 -2.06 -16.15
C ALA A 111 7.40 -0.80 -15.52
N GLY A 112 8.19 0.27 -15.31
CA GLY A 112 7.73 1.52 -14.71
C GLY A 112 7.51 1.48 -13.20
N ARG A 113 7.98 0.43 -12.53
CA ARG A 113 7.85 0.20 -11.07
C ARG A 113 9.20 0.26 -10.36
N GLU A 114 10.18 0.97 -10.93
CA GLU A 114 11.55 1.03 -10.42
C GLU A 114 11.59 1.48 -8.96
N GLN A 115 12.48 0.86 -8.19
CA GLN A 115 12.70 1.12 -6.76
C GLN A 115 11.51 0.80 -5.84
N GLN A 116 10.42 0.21 -6.37
CA GLN A 116 9.36 -0.36 -5.54
C GLN A 116 9.72 -1.80 -5.15
N ILE A 117 9.13 -2.28 -4.04
CA ILE A 117 9.23 -3.69 -3.68
C ILE A 117 8.06 -4.44 -4.33
N ALA A 118 8.35 -5.36 -5.24
CA ALA A 118 7.38 -6.25 -5.85
C ALA A 118 7.24 -7.53 -5.02
N GLN A 119 6.03 -7.83 -4.54
CA GLN A 119 5.71 -9.07 -3.83
C GLN A 119 4.67 -9.88 -4.58
N TRP A 120 4.89 -11.19 -4.71
CA TRP A 120 3.93 -12.11 -5.30
C TRP A 120 2.86 -12.55 -4.30
N THR A 121 1.59 -12.41 -4.66
CA THR A 121 0.45 -12.80 -3.82
C THR A 121 -0.01 -14.24 -4.01
N GLY A 122 0.49 -14.91 -5.05
CA GLY A 122 -0.08 -16.16 -5.56
C GLY A 122 -0.84 -15.99 -6.88
N ASN A 123 -1.30 -14.78 -7.20
CA ASN A 123 -2.04 -14.51 -8.44
C ASN A 123 -1.62 -13.21 -9.17
N ALA A 124 -0.98 -12.27 -8.49
CA ALA A 124 -0.53 -11.01 -9.03
C ALA A 124 0.68 -10.45 -8.27
N TRP A 125 1.42 -9.54 -8.91
CA TRP A 125 2.43 -8.73 -8.24
C TRP A 125 1.78 -7.54 -7.55
N ARG A 126 2.08 -7.36 -6.26
CA ARG A 126 1.79 -6.14 -5.50
C ARG A 126 3.07 -5.31 -5.39
N TYR A 127 2.94 -3.98 -5.44
CA TYR A 127 4.10 -3.06 -5.48
C TYR A 127 4.06 -2.06 -4.33
N LEU A 128 5.09 -2.10 -3.47
CA LEU A 128 5.23 -1.26 -2.29
C LEU A 128 6.13 -0.07 -2.61
N ASP A 129 5.63 1.15 -2.42
CA ASP A 129 6.47 2.35 -2.43
C ASP A 129 6.89 2.71 -1.00
N ALA A 130 7.98 2.11 -0.53
CA ALA A 130 8.47 2.31 0.84
C ALA A 130 9.08 3.71 1.04
N PRO A 131 8.92 4.38 2.18
CA PRO A 131 9.56 5.67 2.41
C PRO A 131 11.09 5.55 2.45
N ASP A 132 11.78 6.68 2.23
CA ASP A 132 13.21 6.79 2.51
C ASP A 132 13.52 6.40 3.96
N GLY A 133 14.61 5.66 4.16
CA GLY A 133 15.00 5.05 5.43
C GLY A 133 14.54 3.60 5.59
N HIS A 134 13.63 3.09 4.73
CA HIS A 134 13.27 1.68 4.71
C HIS A 134 14.48 0.80 4.32
N VAL A 135 14.62 -0.36 4.97
CA VAL A 135 15.72 -1.30 4.72
C VAL A 135 15.19 -2.59 4.10
N VAL A 136 15.93 -3.16 3.16
CA VAL A 136 15.71 -4.53 2.69
C VAL A 136 16.97 -5.37 2.87
N GLY A 137 16.82 -6.69 2.97
CA GLY A 137 17.95 -7.62 3.04
C GLY A 137 17.81 -8.76 2.05
N THR A 138 18.92 -9.10 1.40
CA THR A 138 19.03 -10.25 0.47
C THR A 138 19.47 -11.52 1.21
N PRO A 139 19.25 -12.72 0.65
CA PRO A 139 19.69 -13.98 1.27
C PRO A 139 21.21 -14.06 1.48
N ASP A 140 21.98 -13.33 0.69
CA ASP A 140 23.44 -13.23 0.79
C ASP A 140 23.90 -12.35 1.97
N GLY A 141 22.97 -11.82 2.76
CA GLY A 141 23.25 -11.00 3.95
C GLY A 141 23.53 -9.52 3.65
N VAL A 142 23.41 -9.10 2.39
CA VAL A 142 23.56 -7.68 2.01
C VAL A 142 22.27 -6.93 2.30
N GLN A 143 22.37 -5.84 3.04
CA GLN A 143 21.27 -4.93 3.32
C GLN A 143 21.33 -3.70 2.40
N PHE A 144 20.17 -3.15 2.05
CA PHE A 144 20.04 -1.94 1.26
C PHE A 144 19.10 -0.98 1.99
N THR A 145 19.47 0.29 2.06
CA THR A 145 18.61 1.34 2.61
C THR A 145 18.11 2.22 1.48
N ARG A 146 16.81 2.54 1.48
CA ARG A 146 16.25 3.50 0.53
C ARG A 146 16.66 4.92 0.90
N ILE A 147 17.30 5.62 -0.03
CA ILE A 147 17.81 6.99 0.14
C ILE A 147 17.42 7.78 -1.10
N ALA A 148 16.70 8.89 -0.92
CA ALA A 148 16.22 9.74 -2.01
C ALA A 148 15.50 8.96 -3.12
N GLY A 149 14.66 8.00 -2.72
CA GLY A 149 13.90 7.12 -3.59
C GLY A 149 14.66 5.90 -4.11
N VAL A 150 15.96 5.72 -3.81
CA VAL A 150 16.81 4.66 -4.37
C VAL A 150 17.35 3.72 -3.30
N TYR A 151 17.19 2.41 -3.48
CA TYR A 151 17.83 1.41 -2.63
C TYR A 151 19.33 1.35 -2.88
N THR A 152 20.10 1.73 -1.85
CA THR A 152 21.56 1.76 -1.88
C THR A 152 22.12 0.75 -0.89
N ALA A 153 23.10 -0.05 -1.30
CA ALA A 153 23.70 -1.07 -0.46
C ALA A 153 24.35 -0.46 0.80
N PHE A 154 24.14 -1.10 1.95
CA PHE A 154 24.84 -0.78 3.18
C PHE A 154 26.26 -1.30 3.07
N GLU A 155 27.19 -0.41 2.72
CA GLU A 155 28.61 -0.75 2.69
C GLU A 155 29.15 -0.75 4.12
N THR A 156 29.42 -1.94 4.67
CA THR A 156 30.05 -2.03 5.99
C THR A 156 31.44 -1.40 5.93
N GLN A 157 31.86 -0.69 6.98
CA GLN A 157 33.20 -0.05 7.07
C GLN A 157 34.34 -1.07 6.81
N PHE A 158 34.10 -2.34 7.12
CA PHE A 158 35.02 -3.44 6.82
C PHE A 158 35.23 -3.65 5.31
N ASN A 159 34.19 -3.54 4.47
CA ASN A 159 34.31 -3.66 3.02
C ASN A 159 35.09 -2.51 2.39
N ARG A 160 34.92 -1.28 2.91
CA ARG A 160 35.73 -0.11 2.48
C ARG A 160 37.19 -0.26 2.84
N LEU A 161 37.50 -0.73 4.04
CA LEU A 161 38.86 -1.01 4.47
C LEU A 161 39.47 -2.15 3.64
N TYR A 162 38.74 -3.24 3.40
CA TYR A 162 39.23 -4.37 2.61
C TYR A 162 39.55 -3.97 1.15
N SER A 163 38.66 -3.24 0.48
CA SER A 163 38.93 -2.75 -0.88
C SER A 163 40.09 -1.76 -0.93
N PHE A 164 40.26 -0.93 0.10
CA PHE A 164 41.40 -0.01 0.22
C PHE A 164 42.73 -0.77 0.37
N PHE A 165 42.75 -1.88 1.12
CA PHE A 165 43.97 -2.68 1.34
C PHE A 165 44.30 -3.66 0.20
N VAL A 166 43.31 -4.13 -0.56
CA VAL A 166 43.53 -5.11 -1.65
C VAL A 166 43.82 -4.45 -3.01
N GLY A 167 43.41 -3.19 -3.22
CA GLY A 167 43.68 -2.44 -4.45
C GLY A 167 45.06 -1.77 -4.55
N GLN A 168 46.01 -2.12 -3.68
CA GLN A 168 47.34 -1.49 -3.55
C GLN A 168 48.52 -2.39 -4.01
N PHE A 169 48.26 -3.47 -4.76
CA PHE A 169 49.31 -4.34 -5.32
C PHE A 169 49.22 -4.44 -6.84
#